data_AF-A0A2G9TBB1-F1
#
_entry.id   AF-A0A2G9TBB1-F1
#
_cell.length_a   1.000
_cell.length_b   1.000
_cell.length_c   1.000
_cell.angle_alpha   90.00
_cell.angle_beta   90.00
_cell.angle_gamma   90.00
#
_symmetry.space_group_name_H-M   'P 1'
#
loop_
_entity.id
_entity.type
_entity.pdbx_description
1 polymer ?
#
loop_
_entity_poly.entity_id
_entity_poly.type
_entity_poly.pdbx_seq_one_letter_code
_entity_poly.pdbx_strand_id
1 'polypeptide(L)'
;VAAPLRSRVYCYGVKEGGDEAFDKVMGLYSAENIQLEKDILLRALGCHRDITALKGLPSEHTSVEKVIRDCSTGIRSEQQIDQ
;
A
#
# COMPACT_ATOMS: atom_id res chain seq x y z
N VAL A 1 16.08 -8.01 4.98
CA VAL A 1 16.16 -7.20 3.75
C VAL A 1 16.43 -5.74 4.10
N ALA A 2 17.35 -5.07 3.40
CA ALA A 2 17.63 -3.64 3.60
C ALA A 2 16.44 -2.77 3.14
N ALA A 3 16.16 -1.66 3.84
CA ALA A 3 14.95 -0.85 3.65
C ALA A 3 14.66 -0.47 2.18
N PRO A 4 15.64 0.00 1.37
CA PRO A 4 15.38 0.38 -0.03
C PRO A 4 14.95 -0.78 -0.93
N LEU A 5 15.28 -2.01 -0.54
CA LEU A 5 14.99 -3.21 -1.32
C LEU A 5 13.72 -3.93 -0.85
N ARG A 6 13.18 -3.61 0.34
CA ARG A 6 12.04 -4.32 0.95
C ARG A 6 10.85 -4.38 0.03
N SER A 7 10.43 -3.25 -0.54
CA SER A 7 9.28 -3.20 -1.44
C SER A 7 9.42 -4.13 -2.65
N ARG A 8 10.59 -4.12 -3.31
CA ARG A 8 10.81 -4.95 -4.50
C ARG A 8 10.93 -6.43 -4.14
N VAL A 9 11.65 -6.75 -3.07
CA VAL A 9 11.88 -8.13 -2.63
C VAL A 9 10.59 -8.79 -2.15
N TYR A 10 9.78 -8.09 -1.35
CA TYR A 10 8.49 -8.63 -0.91
C TYR A 10 7.52 -8.80 -2.07
N CYS A 11 7.40 -7.83 -2.96
CA CYS A 11 6.55 -7.95 -4.15
C CYS A 11 6.93 -9.16 -5.01
N TYR A 12 8.24 -9.34 -5.28
CA TYR A 12 8.72 -10.49 -6.04
C TYR A 12 8.46 -11.80 -5.30
N GLY A 13 8.70 -11.83 -3.98
CA GLY A 13 8.44 -13.00 -3.14
C GLY A 13 6.98 -13.44 -3.14
N VAL A 14 6.04 -12.50 -3.01
CA VAL A 14 4.59 -12.78 -3.09
C VAL A 14 4.20 -13.23 -4.51
N LYS A 15 4.72 -12.56 -5.53
CA LYS A 15 4.41 -12.87 -6.94
C LYS A 15 4.84 -14.28 -7.36
N GLU A 16 6.03 -14.72 -6.92
CA GLU A 16 6.57 -16.03 -7.28
C GLU A 16 6.22 -17.13 -6.26
N GLY A 17 6.00 -16.76 -5.00
CA GLY A 17 5.73 -17.71 -3.90
C GLY A 17 4.26 -18.05 -3.69
N GLY A 18 3.32 -17.37 -4.38
CA GLY A 18 1.89 -17.69 -4.32
C GLY A 18 1.29 -17.56 -2.92
N ASP A 19 0.26 -18.37 -2.63
CA ASP A 19 -0.56 -18.24 -1.43
C ASP A 19 0.27 -18.37 -0.13
N GLU A 20 1.25 -19.28 -0.09
CA GLU A 20 2.11 -19.45 1.09
C GLU A 20 2.91 -18.18 1.40
N ALA A 21 3.44 -17.52 0.36
CA ALA A 21 4.16 -16.27 0.52
C ALA A 21 3.21 -15.11 0.86
N PHE A 22 2.01 -15.12 0.27
CA PHE A 22 0.96 -14.15 0.57
C PHE A 22 0.57 -14.20 2.05
N ASP A 23 0.27 -15.38 2.59
CA ASP A 23 -0.14 -15.57 3.98
C ASP A 23 0.95 -15.13 4.96
N LYS A 24 2.22 -15.45 4.65
CA LYS A 24 3.37 -14.99 5.46
C LYS A 24 3.49 -13.47 5.47
N VAL A 25 3.38 -12.83 4.31
CA VAL A 25 3.45 -11.36 4.21
C VAL A 25 2.23 -10.69 4.84
N MET A 26 1.05 -11.33 4.78
CA MET A 26 -0.16 -10.85 5.45
C MET A 26 -0.02 -10.93 6.99
N GLY A 27 0.65 -11.98 7.49
CA GLY A 27 1.04 -12.07 8.89
C GLY A 27 1.98 -10.94 9.32
N LEU A 28 2.98 -10.62 8.51
CA LEU A 28 3.87 -9.47 8.75
C LEU A 28 3.09 -8.15 8.74
N TYR A 29 2.20 -7.96 7.77
CA TYR A 29 1.35 -6.77 7.67
C TYR A 29 0.51 -6.58 8.94
N SER A 30 -0.08 -7.65 9.46
CA SER A 30 -0.92 -7.63 10.65
C SER A 30 -0.13 -7.33 11.93
N ALA A 31 1.13 -7.78 12.01
CA ALA A 31 2.00 -7.56 13.17
C ALA A 31 2.73 -6.20 13.14
N GLU A 32 2.82 -5.54 11.99
CA GLU A 32 3.57 -4.29 11.80
C GLU A 32 2.82 -3.07 12.37
N ASN A 33 3.57 -2.18 13.03
CA ASN A 33 3.04 -0.96 13.64
C ASN A 33 3.51 0.31 12.93
N ILE A 34 4.60 0.22 12.18
CA ILE A 34 5.14 1.35 11.41
C ILE A 34 4.33 1.48 10.12
N GLN A 35 3.61 2.58 9.98
CA GLN A 35 2.74 2.85 8.82
C GLN A 35 3.50 2.74 7.48
N LEU A 36 4.73 3.25 7.42
CA LEU A 36 5.57 3.13 6.22
C LEU A 36 5.87 1.66 5.84
N GLU A 37 6.14 0.80 6.81
CA GLU A 37 6.41 -0.62 6.56
C GLU A 37 5.10 -1.37 6.24
N LYS A 38 3.97 -1.03 6.88
CA LYS A 38 2.64 -1.50 6.48
C LYS A 38 2.34 -1.17 5.02
N ASP A 39 2.60 0.06 4.58
CA ASP A 39 2.45 0.49 3.18
C ASP A 39 3.31 -0.31 2.22
N ILE A 40 4.51 -0.70 2.64
CA ILE A 40 5.41 -1.53 1.83
C ILE A 40 4.86 -2.96 1.73
N LEU A 41 4.40 -3.53 2.85
CA LEU A 41 3.86 -4.89 2.92
C LEU A 41 2.54 -5.02 2.15
N LEU A 42 1.62 -4.06 2.28
CA LEU A 42 0.37 -4.09 1.51
C LEU A 42 0.63 -3.97 0.00
N ARG A 43 1.53 -3.06 -0.43
CA ARG A 43 1.91 -2.98 -1.84
C ARG A 43 2.50 -4.28 -2.36
N ALA A 44 3.25 -5.01 -1.52
CA ALA A 44 3.78 -6.32 -1.87
C ALA A 44 2.68 -7.39 -1.99
N LEU A 45 1.70 -7.40 -1.09
CA LEU A 45 0.53 -8.29 -1.19
C LEU A 45 -0.25 -8.07 -2.49
N GLY A 46 -0.32 -6.82 -2.95
CA GLY A 46 -0.88 -6.46 -4.26
C GLY A 46 -0.18 -7.09 -5.48
N CYS A 47 1.02 -7.65 -5.31
CA CYS A 47 1.76 -8.33 -6.39
C CYS A 47 1.36 -9.80 -6.58
N HIS A 48 0.43 -10.32 -5.78
CA HIS A 48 -0.08 -11.68 -5.92
C HIS A 48 -0.75 -11.90 -7.29
N ARG A 49 -0.56 -13.08 -7.90
CA ARG A 49 -1.10 -13.39 -9.24
C ARG A 49 -2.59 -13.73 -9.23
N ASP A 50 -3.11 -14.20 -8.09
CA ASP A 50 -4.53 -14.50 -7.93
C ASP A 50 -5.30 -13.27 -7.47
N ILE A 51 -6.23 -12.81 -8.31
CA ILE A 51 -7.10 -11.66 -8.08
C ILE A 51 -8.09 -11.92 -6.94
N THR A 52 -8.43 -13.18 -6.67
CA THR A 52 -9.34 -13.53 -5.56
C THR A 52 -8.70 -13.25 -4.20
N ALA A 53 -7.41 -13.53 -4.05
CA ALA A 53 -6.63 -13.18 -2.85
C ALA A 53 -6.58 -11.66 -2.62
N LEU A 54 -6.59 -10.86 -3.70
CA LEU A 54 -6.56 -9.40 -3.61
C LEU A 54 -7.87 -8.79 -3.08
N LYS A 55 -9.01 -9.48 -3.22
CA LYS A 55 -10.30 -8.98 -2.72
C LYS A 55 -10.39 -8.92 -1.19
N GLY A 56 -9.56 -9.71 -0.50
CA GLY A 56 -9.47 -9.72 0.96
C GLY A 56 -8.52 -8.68 1.55
N LEU A 57 -7.83 -7.89 0.71
CA LEU A 57 -6.90 -6.89 1.21
C LEU A 57 -7.66 -5.72 1.85
N PRO A 58 -7.21 -5.25 3.03
CA PRO A 58 -7.75 -4.05 3.62
C PRO A 58 -7.47 -2.88 2.68
N SER A 59 -8.52 -2.22 2.19
CA SER A 59 -8.43 -1.05 1.30
C SER A 59 -7.93 0.21 2.02
N GLU A 60 -7.27 0.06 3.17
CA GLU A 60 -7.07 1.11 4.17
C GLU A 60 -5.75 1.87 4.01
N HIS A 61 -5.12 1.80 2.84
CA HIS A 61 -3.88 2.54 2.61
C HIS A 61 -4.16 4.00 2.27
N THR A 62 -4.32 4.74 3.36
CA THR A 62 -4.30 6.19 3.57
C THR A 62 -3.20 6.96 2.84
N SER A 63 -2.23 6.35 2.16
CA SER A 63 -1.27 7.07 1.30
C SER A 63 -1.92 7.62 0.02
N VAL A 64 -2.88 6.90 -0.57
CA VAL A 64 -3.70 7.46 -1.67
C VAL A 64 -4.67 8.50 -1.11
N GLU A 65 -5.21 8.26 0.08
CA GLU A 65 -6.13 9.17 0.77
C GLU A 65 -5.43 10.46 1.25
N LYS A 66 -4.15 10.38 1.63
CA LYS A 66 -3.31 11.53 1.97
C LYS A 66 -2.99 12.33 0.73
N VAL A 67 -2.63 11.69 -0.39
CA VAL A 67 -2.46 12.39 -1.68
C VAL A 67 -3.79 13.01 -2.14
N ILE A 68 -4.91 12.29 -2.05
CA ILE A 68 -6.24 12.81 -2.38
C ILE A 68 -6.62 13.97 -1.45
N ARG A 69 -6.41 13.86 -0.13
CA ARG A 69 -6.69 14.90 0.88
C ARG A 69 -5.79 16.12 0.69
N ASP A 70 -4.51 15.92 0.44
CA ASP A 70 -3.55 16.99 0.20
C ASP A 70 -3.86 17.70 -1.14
N CYS A 71 -4.34 16.97 -2.17
CA CYS A 71 -4.86 17.55 -3.41
C CYS A 71 -6.23 18.23 -3.25
N SER A 72 -7.15 17.68 -2.46
CA SER A 72 -8.51 18.23 -2.28
C SER A 72 -8.57 19.39 -1.28
N THR A 73 -7.58 19.51 -0.38
CA THR A 73 -7.38 20.72 0.43
C THR A 73 -6.89 21.90 -0.43
N GLY A 74 -6.24 21.61 -1.57
CA GLY A 74 -5.75 22.61 -2.53
C GLY A 74 -6.79 23.16 -3.51
N ILE A 75 -7.98 22.53 -3.65
CA ILE A 75 -9.01 22.95 -4.63
C ILE A 75 -9.88 24.12 -4.10
N ARG A 76 -9.67 24.60 -2.86
CA ARG A 76 -10.45 25.72 -2.27
C ARG A 76 -9.66 27.04 -2.20
N SER A 77 -9.13 27.53 -3.33
CA SER A 77 -8.51 28.87 -3.39
C SER A 77 -8.70 29.65 -4.70
N GLU A 78 -9.65 29.28 -5.57
CA GLU A 78 -9.98 30.08 -6.76
C GLU A 78 -11.33 30.82 -6.66
N GLN A 79 -11.57 31.54 -5.56
CA GLN A 79 -12.68 32.51 -5.51
C GLN A 79 -12.33 33.89 -4.92
N GLN A 80 -11.05 34.24 -4.82
CA GLN A 80 -10.65 35.62 -4.58
C GLN A 80 -9.47 35.95 -5.48
N ILE A 81 -9.77 36.46 -6.67
CA ILE A 81 -9.21 37.65 -7.32
C ILE A 81 -9.97 37.75 -8.66
N ASP A 82 -11.11 38.44 -8.64
CA ASP A 82 -11.44 39.38 -9.70
C ASP A 82 -12.19 40.56 -9.04
N GLN A 83 -12.00 41.73 -9.63
CA GLN A 83 -12.14 43.08 -9.07
C GLN A 83 -13.51 43.43 -8.47
#